data_AF-A0A4U7G925-F1
#
_entry.id   AF-A0A4U7G925-F1
#
_cell.length_a   1.000
_cell.length_b   1.000
_cell.length_c   1.000
_cell.angle_alpha   90.00
_cell.angle_beta   90.00
_cell.angle_gamma   90.00
#
_symmetry.space_group_name_H-M   'P 1'
#
loop_
_entity.id
_entity.type
_entity.pdbx_description
1 polymer ?
#
loop_
_entity_poly.entity_id
_entity_poly.type
_entity_poly.pdbx_seq_one_letter_code
_entity_poly.pdbx_strand_id
1 'polypeptide(L)'
;MSVNWQDIAFHFFGGLGLFLFSIKYMGDGLQQAAGDKLRYYIDKYTSNPFFGILVGIAMSALIQSSSGVTVITVGLVSAGLLNLRQAIGIVMGANIGTTITSFLIGFKLGDYALPMIFIGAACLFFTSNKKLNNFGRIIFGVGGIFFSLNLMGDAMDPLKSVSAFQNYLATLGDKPFQGVFIGTALTMLIQSSAAIIGILQGLFSGGLLTLQGAIPILLGSNIGTCITAVLAAIGSNIAAKRVAAAHVLFNLIGTIIFMIILVPFTSLMLWLQSKLSLTPEMTIAFSHGSFNITNTILLIPFISLLAMIVTRLIPGEDEVVKYEALYLDRLLITQAPSIALGNAHKELVHLASYAIQAFEASYSYIMTADGKFGEKVKRYERAVDTIDEELTTYLVDISNEALSPSENEVLAGILDSSRDLERIGDHSESLGILIEGIISKQIGFSISARQELTEMYQLTHCLTLDAIRAIVDSDTDLAQTIVTRHKEIEEKERRLRKTHIKRLNCGECTAQAGINFIDIISHYTRITDHALNLAEKVLSHQL
;
A
#
# COMPACT_ATOMS: atom_id res chain seq x y z
N MET A 1 2.16 20.13 -51.36
CA MET A 1 3.51 20.11 -50.74
C MET A 1 3.74 18.71 -50.18
N SER A 2 4.90 18.11 -50.42
CA SER A 2 5.24 16.83 -49.78
C SER A 2 5.41 17.06 -48.28
N VAL A 3 4.60 16.36 -47.48
CA VAL A 3 4.67 16.41 -46.02
C VAL A 3 6.05 15.90 -45.57
N ASN A 4 6.78 16.71 -44.80
CA ASN A 4 8.05 16.29 -44.22
C ASN A 4 7.81 15.49 -42.94
N TRP A 5 7.63 14.17 -43.08
CA TRP A 5 7.34 13.27 -41.96
C TRP A 5 8.41 13.25 -40.87
N GLN A 6 9.68 13.47 -41.22
CA GLN A 6 10.77 13.53 -40.25
C GLN A 6 10.61 14.77 -39.35
N ASP A 7 10.31 15.91 -39.96
CA ASP A 7 10.14 17.18 -39.25
C ASP A 7 8.96 17.11 -38.27
N ILE A 8 7.84 16.55 -38.72
CA ILE A 8 6.65 16.28 -37.89
C ILE A 8 7.02 15.38 -36.72
N ALA A 9 7.67 14.24 -36.98
CA ALA A 9 8.01 13.29 -35.93
C ALA A 9 8.97 13.92 -34.89
N PHE A 10 9.99 14.65 -35.33
CA PHE A 10 11.00 15.24 -34.44
C PHE A 10 10.39 16.34 -33.56
N HIS A 11 9.62 17.26 -34.15
CA HIS A 11 8.98 18.33 -33.39
C HIS A 11 7.89 17.79 -32.46
N PHE A 12 7.09 16.81 -32.91
CA PHE A 12 6.04 16.22 -32.09
C PHE A 12 6.60 15.41 -30.92
N PHE A 13 7.51 14.45 -31.16
CA PHE A 13 8.07 13.63 -30.08
C PHE A 13 9.05 14.41 -29.19
N GLY A 14 9.81 15.36 -29.76
CA GLY A 14 10.64 16.28 -28.98
C GLY A 14 9.80 17.19 -28.08
N GLY A 15 8.71 17.73 -28.62
CA GLY A 15 7.70 18.48 -27.86
C GLY A 15 7.07 17.64 -26.77
N LEU A 16 6.64 16.42 -27.07
CA LEU A 16 6.08 15.49 -26.07
C LEU A 16 7.09 15.19 -24.94
N GLY A 17 8.35 14.95 -25.27
CA GLY A 17 9.41 14.73 -24.28
C GLY A 17 9.60 15.95 -23.36
N LEU A 18 9.65 17.15 -23.94
CA LEU A 18 9.74 18.40 -23.17
C LEU A 18 8.48 18.62 -22.31
N PHE A 19 7.30 18.33 -22.85
CA PHE A 19 6.03 18.43 -22.13
C PHE A 19 6.02 17.55 -20.87
N LEU A 20 6.39 16.28 -21.02
CA LEU A 20 6.46 15.33 -19.90
C LEU A 20 7.49 15.78 -18.85
N PHE A 21 8.65 16.26 -19.29
CA PHE A 21 9.66 16.83 -18.40
C PHE A 21 9.13 18.04 -17.63
N SER A 22 8.48 18.97 -18.33
CA SER A 22 7.97 20.21 -17.76
C SER A 22 6.83 19.98 -16.75
N ILE A 23 5.90 19.05 -17.01
CA ILE A 23 4.89 18.64 -16.01
C ILE A 23 5.56 18.07 -14.76
N LYS A 24 6.51 17.15 -14.92
CA LYS A 24 7.21 16.54 -13.80
C LYS A 24 7.93 17.59 -12.96
N TYR A 25 8.69 18.47 -13.62
CA TYR A 25 9.48 19.50 -12.95
C TYR A 25 8.61 20.55 -12.25
N MET A 26 7.48 20.92 -12.85
CA MET A 26 6.45 21.75 -12.22
C MET A 26 5.88 21.08 -10.96
N GLY A 27 5.53 19.79 -11.06
CA GLY A 27 5.02 18.99 -9.95
C GLY A 27 6.00 18.93 -8.78
N ASP A 28 7.28 18.69 -9.04
CA ASP A 28 8.33 18.70 -8.02
C ASP A 28 8.44 20.08 -7.32
N GLY A 29 8.28 21.17 -8.07
CA GLY A 29 8.24 22.53 -7.54
C GLY A 29 7.04 22.80 -6.64
N LEU A 30 5.84 22.37 -7.07
CA LEU A 30 4.60 22.46 -6.27
C LEU A 30 4.71 21.63 -4.98
N GLN A 31 5.24 20.41 -5.07
CA GLN A 31 5.44 19.53 -3.92
C GLN A 31 6.40 20.14 -2.90
N GLN A 32 7.53 20.69 -3.36
CA GLN A 32 8.53 21.30 -2.47
C GLN A 32 8.07 22.65 -1.90
N ALA A 33 7.18 23.36 -2.59
CA ALA A 33 6.54 24.56 -2.07
C ALA A 33 5.52 24.25 -0.96
N ALA A 34 4.82 23.11 -1.03
CA ALA A 34 3.86 22.67 -0.02
C ALA A 34 4.49 22.21 1.32
N GLY A 35 5.72 21.68 1.28
CA GLY A 35 6.53 21.32 2.46
C GLY A 35 6.05 20.07 3.24
N ASP A 36 6.77 19.73 4.32
CA ASP A 36 6.55 18.49 5.09
C ASP A 36 5.22 18.44 5.87
N LYS A 37 4.61 19.61 6.13
CA LYS A 37 3.38 19.73 6.93
C LYS A 37 2.16 19.09 6.27
N LEU A 38 2.10 19.05 4.94
CA LEU A 38 0.96 18.45 4.24
C LEU A 38 0.96 16.92 4.37
N ARG A 39 2.15 16.31 4.38
CA ARG A 39 2.35 14.85 4.57
C ARG A 39 1.84 14.41 5.94
N TYR A 40 2.08 15.22 6.98
CA TYR A 40 1.57 15.01 8.34
C TYR A 40 0.04 15.07 8.45
N TYR A 41 -0.63 15.99 7.75
CA TYR A 41 -2.09 16.09 7.78
C TYR A 41 -2.77 14.98 6.98
N ILE A 42 -2.10 14.44 5.97
CA ILE A 42 -2.64 13.35 5.14
C ILE A 42 -2.71 12.02 5.91
N ASP A 43 -1.71 11.72 6.75
CA ASP A 43 -1.72 10.53 7.61
C ASP A 43 -2.77 10.58 8.73
N LYS A 44 -3.12 11.78 9.22
CA LYS A 44 -4.04 11.95 10.36
C LYS A 44 -5.52 11.87 9.99
N TYR A 45 -5.89 12.16 8.74
CA TYR A 45 -7.29 12.34 8.34
C TYR A 45 -7.86 11.27 7.40
N THR A 46 -7.12 10.22 7.07
CA THR A 46 -7.57 9.10 6.22
C THR A 46 -8.54 8.11 6.90
N SER A 47 -9.09 8.44 8.07
CA SER A 47 -9.95 7.55 8.86
C SER A 47 -11.25 7.16 8.16
N ASN A 48 -11.78 7.97 7.22
CA ASN A 48 -13.01 7.69 6.46
C ASN A 48 -12.77 7.83 4.93
N PRO A 49 -13.37 6.96 4.08
CA PRO A 49 -13.32 7.07 2.61
C PRO A 49 -13.58 8.47 2.03
N PHE A 50 -14.47 9.26 2.63
CA PHE A 50 -14.74 10.63 2.17
C PHE A 50 -13.54 11.55 2.34
N PHE A 51 -12.87 11.49 3.50
CA PHE A 51 -11.61 12.21 3.69
C PHE A 51 -10.49 11.64 2.81
N GLY A 52 -10.53 10.33 2.52
CA GLY A 52 -9.68 9.71 1.50
C GLY A 52 -9.77 10.44 0.16
N ILE A 53 -10.97 10.81 -0.29
CA ILE A 53 -11.17 11.57 -1.54
C ILE A 53 -10.51 12.94 -1.47
N LEU A 54 -10.71 13.69 -0.38
CA LEU A 54 -10.08 15.00 -0.22
C LEU A 54 -8.54 14.91 -0.23
N VAL A 55 -8.00 13.89 0.44
CA VAL A 55 -6.58 13.57 0.44
C VAL A 55 -6.10 13.25 -0.99
N GLY A 56 -6.83 12.40 -1.71
CA GLY A 56 -6.53 12.05 -3.10
C GLY A 56 -6.52 13.26 -4.03
N ILE A 57 -7.53 14.14 -3.90
CA ILE A 57 -7.60 15.41 -4.64
C ILE A 57 -6.35 16.23 -4.38
N ALA A 58 -6.05 16.50 -3.10
CA ALA A 58 -4.90 17.33 -2.72
C ALA A 58 -3.57 16.71 -3.17
N MET A 59 -3.37 15.41 -2.96
CA MET A 59 -2.15 14.71 -3.34
C MET A 59 -1.93 14.72 -4.84
N SER A 60 -2.96 14.37 -5.62
CA SER A 60 -2.82 14.34 -7.07
C SER A 60 -2.75 15.75 -7.67
N ALA A 61 -3.38 16.75 -7.05
CA ALA A 61 -3.25 18.15 -7.42
C ALA A 61 -1.80 18.65 -7.24
N LEU A 62 -1.11 18.20 -6.20
CA LEU A 62 0.24 18.67 -5.91
C LEU A 62 1.31 17.90 -6.68
N ILE A 63 1.17 16.57 -6.68
CA ILE A 63 2.10 15.67 -7.39
C ILE A 63 1.87 15.74 -8.90
N GLN A 64 0.71 16.21 -9.35
CA GLN A 64 0.32 16.29 -10.77
C GLN A 64 0.30 14.91 -11.46
N SER A 65 0.11 13.84 -10.69
CA SER A 65 0.09 12.46 -11.18
C SER A 65 -0.84 11.59 -10.33
N SER A 66 -2.02 11.28 -10.86
CA SER A 66 -2.95 10.33 -10.22
C SER A 66 -2.40 8.90 -10.19
N SER A 67 -1.64 8.51 -11.22
CA SER A 67 -0.91 7.24 -11.26
C SER A 67 0.06 7.11 -10.09
N GLY A 68 0.86 8.15 -9.81
CA GLY A 68 1.80 8.16 -8.69
C GLY A 68 1.09 8.04 -7.33
N VAL A 69 0.01 8.80 -7.13
CA VAL A 69 -0.82 8.70 -5.91
C VAL A 69 -1.44 7.32 -5.76
N THR A 70 -1.89 6.72 -6.86
CA THR A 70 -2.49 5.39 -6.84
C THR A 70 -1.46 4.32 -6.51
N VAL A 71 -0.24 4.38 -7.08
CA VAL A 71 0.85 3.45 -6.75
C VAL A 71 1.22 3.53 -5.26
N ILE A 72 1.32 4.75 -4.72
CA ILE A 72 1.52 4.96 -3.27
C ILE A 72 0.39 4.32 -2.47
N THR A 73 -0.86 4.54 -2.88
CA THR A 73 -2.05 3.99 -2.21
C THR A 73 -2.05 2.45 -2.23
N VAL A 74 -1.69 1.84 -3.36
CA VAL A 74 -1.52 0.38 -3.48
C VAL A 74 -0.44 -0.12 -2.53
N GLY A 75 0.69 0.58 -2.41
CA GLY A 75 1.76 0.26 -1.46
C GLY A 75 1.31 0.34 0.01
N LEU A 76 0.57 1.39 0.37
CA LEU A 76 0.05 1.59 1.74
C LEU A 76 -0.96 0.52 2.14
N VAL A 77 -1.85 0.11 1.22
CA VAL A 77 -2.76 -1.02 1.46
C VAL A 77 -2.00 -2.34 1.53
N SER A 78 -0.98 -2.52 0.70
CA SER A 78 -0.12 -3.71 0.76
C SER A 78 0.58 -3.83 2.12
N ALA A 79 0.95 -2.70 2.72
CA ALA A 79 1.59 -2.62 4.04
C ALA A 79 0.60 -2.70 5.21
N GLY A 80 -0.72 -2.80 4.96
CA GLY A 80 -1.74 -2.83 6.00
C GLY A 80 -2.05 -1.47 6.65
N LEU A 81 -1.46 -0.39 6.15
CA LEU A 81 -1.62 0.97 6.69
C LEU A 81 -2.94 1.62 6.30
N LEU A 82 -3.58 1.13 5.23
CA LEU A 82 -4.89 1.58 4.77
C LEU A 82 -5.78 0.38 4.49
N ASN A 83 -7.07 0.52 4.80
CA ASN A 83 -8.06 -0.45 4.35
C ASN A 83 -8.52 -0.15 2.91
N LEU A 84 -9.12 -1.16 2.27
CA LEU A 84 -9.58 -1.08 0.88
C LEU A 84 -10.54 0.09 0.63
N ARG A 85 -11.46 0.39 1.56
CA ARG A 85 -12.44 1.48 1.37
C ARG A 85 -11.78 2.86 1.40
N GLN A 86 -10.83 3.06 2.31
CA GLN A 86 -10.03 4.29 2.39
C GLN A 86 -9.24 4.49 1.09
N ALA A 87 -8.59 3.43 0.62
CA ALA A 87 -7.84 3.44 -0.63
C ALA A 87 -8.69 3.74 -1.86
N ILE A 88 -9.89 3.16 -1.97
CA ILE A 88 -10.84 3.50 -3.03
C ILE A 88 -11.15 5.00 -3.00
N GLY A 89 -11.38 5.57 -1.81
CA GLY A 89 -11.57 7.00 -1.64
C GLY A 89 -10.39 7.82 -2.18
N ILE A 90 -9.16 7.48 -1.80
CA ILE A 90 -7.96 8.18 -2.28
C ILE A 90 -7.83 8.10 -3.81
N VAL A 91 -8.08 6.93 -4.39
CA VAL A 91 -8.02 6.73 -5.85
C VAL A 91 -9.09 7.58 -6.57
N MET A 92 -10.33 7.59 -6.09
CA MET A 92 -11.39 8.45 -6.65
C MET A 92 -11.02 9.94 -6.57
N GLY A 93 -10.42 10.36 -5.45
CA GLY A 93 -9.94 11.71 -5.26
C GLY A 93 -8.78 12.06 -6.19
N ALA A 94 -7.84 11.14 -6.39
CA ALA A 94 -6.69 11.34 -7.27
C ALA A 94 -7.12 11.62 -8.72
N ASN A 95 -8.18 10.96 -9.19
CA ASN A 95 -8.72 11.19 -10.54
C ASN A 95 -9.36 12.57 -10.71
N ILE A 96 -9.88 13.17 -9.64
CA ILE A 96 -10.26 14.59 -9.64
C ILE A 96 -9.01 15.47 -9.58
N GLY A 97 -8.07 15.20 -8.67
CA GLY A 97 -6.89 16.05 -8.48
C GLY A 97 -6.05 16.21 -9.75
N THR A 98 -5.90 15.16 -10.56
CA THR A 98 -5.15 15.22 -11.82
C THR A 98 -5.79 16.12 -12.89
N THR A 99 -7.08 16.49 -12.76
CA THR A 99 -7.71 17.38 -13.75
C THR A 99 -7.19 18.81 -13.65
N ILE A 100 -6.61 19.20 -12.51
CA ILE A 100 -6.02 20.52 -12.32
C ILE A 100 -4.95 20.81 -13.38
N THR A 101 -4.17 19.80 -13.78
CA THR A 101 -3.21 19.93 -14.88
C THR A 101 -3.88 20.37 -16.18
N SER A 102 -5.04 19.79 -16.52
CA SER A 102 -5.79 20.12 -17.73
C SER A 102 -6.32 21.57 -17.69
N PHE A 103 -6.79 22.03 -16.51
CA PHE A 103 -7.20 23.42 -16.33
C PHE A 103 -6.02 24.38 -16.42
N LEU A 104 -4.87 24.03 -15.83
CA LEU A 104 -3.64 24.82 -15.94
C LEU A 104 -3.25 25.02 -17.41
N ILE A 105 -3.29 23.95 -18.21
CA ILE A 105 -3.03 24.02 -19.65
C ILE A 105 -4.09 24.86 -20.40
N GLY A 106 -5.34 24.84 -19.95
CA GLY A 106 -6.45 25.55 -20.60
C GLY A 106 -6.34 27.09 -20.59
N PHE A 107 -5.50 27.69 -19.74
CA PHE A 107 -5.37 29.15 -19.59
C PHE A 107 -4.72 29.89 -20.78
N LYS A 108 -4.34 29.17 -21.85
CA LYS A 108 -3.82 29.75 -23.11
C LYS A 108 -2.63 30.69 -22.91
N LEU A 109 -1.68 30.30 -22.05
CA LEU A 109 -0.45 31.06 -21.78
C LEU A 109 0.66 30.78 -22.80
N GLY A 110 0.31 30.25 -23.98
CA GLY A 110 1.23 29.91 -25.08
C GLY A 110 2.20 31.05 -25.42
N ASP A 111 1.68 32.27 -25.55
CA ASP A 111 2.46 33.44 -25.95
C ASP A 111 3.45 33.90 -24.87
N TYR A 112 3.18 33.55 -23.61
CA TYR A 112 4.03 33.88 -22.46
C TYR A 112 5.02 32.76 -22.11
N ALA A 113 5.01 31.66 -22.85
CA ALA A 113 5.82 30.48 -22.56
C ALA A 113 7.32 30.81 -22.48
N LEU A 114 7.87 31.53 -23.47
CA LEU A 114 9.30 31.89 -23.52
C LEU A 114 9.72 32.84 -22.38
N PRO A 115 9.01 33.96 -22.09
CA PRO A 115 9.28 34.76 -20.90
C PRO A 115 9.21 33.97 -19.59
N MET A 116 8.24 33.06 -19.45
CA MET A 116 8.11 32.22 -18.26
C MET A 116 9.29 31.25 -18.12
N ILE A 117 9.72 30.61 -19.21
CA ILE A 117 10.93 29.78 -19.21
C ILE A 117 12.15 30.59 -18.77
N PHE A 118 12.32 31.81 -19.30
CA PHE A 118 13.44 32.68 -18.93
C PHE A 118 13.41 33.06 -17.44
N ILE A 119 12.27 33.54 -16.93
CA ILE A 119 12.11 33.92 -15.51
C ILE A 119 12.33 32.70 -14.61
N GLY A 120 11.73 31.56 -14.95
CA GLY A 120 11.88 30.31 -14.22
C GLY A 120 13.33 29.86 -14.17
N ALA A 121 14.03 29.84 -15.32
CA ALA A 121 15.45 29.51 -15.39
C ALA A 121 16.31 30.51 -14.59
N ALA A 122 16.01 31.81 -14.68
CA ALA A 122 16.72 32.82 -13.91
C ALA A 122 16.58 32.60 -12.40
N CYS A 123 15.37 32.31 -11.93
CA CYS A 123 15.11 31.93 -10.54
C CYS A 123 15.82 30.61 -10.15
N LEU A 124 16.08 29.69 -11.08
CA LEU A 124 16.76 28.42 -10.76
C LEU A 124 18.27 28.57 -10.66
N PHE A 125 18.88 29.33 -11.58
CA PHE A 125 20.34 29.41 -11.72
C PHE A 125 20.96 30.59 -10.97
N PHE A 126 20.23 31.68 -10.74
CA PHE A 126 20.77 32.90 -10.11
C PHE A 126 20.33 33.10 -8.66
N THR A 127 19.60 32.15 -8.05
CA THR A 127 19.28 32.22 -6.61
C THR A 127 19.58 30.92 -5.88
N SER A 128 20.07 31.05 -4.64
CA SER A 128 20.22 29.95 -3.70
C SER A 128 19.06 29.85 -2.70
N ASN A 129 18.09 30.78 -2.78
CA ASN A 129 16.93 30.77 -1.89
C ASN A 129 15.98 29.64 -2.27
N LYS A 130 15.75 28.68 -1.36
CA LYS A 130 14.90 27.50 -1.59
C LYS A 130 13.48 27.85 -2.06
N LYS A 131 12.86 28.90 -1.51
CA LYS A 131 11.49 29.31 -1.90
C LYS A 131 11.46 29.85 -3.33
N LEU A 132 12.43 30.71 -3.67
CA LEU A 132 12.51 31.30 -5.00
C LEU A 132 12.94 30.25 -6.06
N ASN A 133 13.78 29.27 -5.68
CA ASN A 133 14.12 28.14 -6.53
C ASN A 133 12.87 27.28 -6.82
N ASN A 134 12.07 26.94 -5.81
CA ASN A 134 10.82 26.19 -5.99
C ASN A 134 9.82 26.96 -6.87
N PHE A 135 9.68 28.27 -6.67
CA PHE A 135 8.89 29.13 -7.55
C PHE A 135 9.44 29.10 -8.99
N GLY A 136 10.76 29.15 -9.16
CA GLY A 136 11.44 28.99 -10.44
C GLY A 136 11.10 27.68 -11.15
N ARG A 137 11.05 26.55 -10.44
CA ARG A 137 10.64 25.25 -11.00
C ARG A 137 9.21 25.26 -11.52
N ILE A 138 8.30 25.85 -10.75
CA ILE A 138 6.89 25.98 -11.12
C ILE A 138 6.77 26.82 -12.39
N ILE A 139 7.34 28.04 -12.40
CA ILE A 139 7.23 28.95 -13.55
C ILE A 139 7.93 28.40 -14.79
N PHE A 140 9.11 27.80 -14.64
CA PHE A 140 9.82 27.13 -15.75
C PHE A 140 9.01 25.98 -16.31
N GLY A 141 8.45 25.13 -15.44
CA GLY A 141 7.62 24.00 -15.83
C GLY A 141 6.35 24.45 -16.56
N VAL A 142 5.63 25.46 -16.04
CA VAL A 142 4.46 26.02 -16.73
C VAL A 142 4.86 26.57 -18.12
N GLY A 143 5.92 27.37 -18.22
CA GLY A 143 6.38 27.88 -19.51
C GLY A 143 6.78 26.77 -20.48
N GLY A 144 7.47 25.74 -20.02
CA GLY A 144 7.86 24.58 -20.82
C GLY A 144 6.67 23.74 -21.31
N ILE A 145 5.62 23.57 -20.50
CA ILE A 145 4.36 22.93 -20.90
C ILE A 145 3.74 23.67 -22.09
N PHE A 146 3.62 24.99 -22.00
CA PHE A 146 3.01 25.78 -23.06
C PHE A 146 3.87 25.81 -24.33
N PHE A 147 5.19 25.97 -24.19
CA PHE A 147 6.11 25.94 -25.33
C PHE A 147 6.07 24.59 -26.06
N SER A 148 6.07 23.49 -25.31
CA SER A 148 5.99 22.14 -25.89
C SER A 148 4.65 21.84 -26.55
N LEU A 149 3.53 22.36 -26.02
CA LEU A 149 2.22 22.25 -26.67
C LEU A 149 2.18 22.98 -28.02
N ASN A 150 2.75 24.19 -28.08
CA ASN A 150 2.89 24.92 -29.35
C ASN A 150 3.76 24.12 -30.33
N LEU A 151 4.91 23.59 -29.88
CA LEU A 151 5.80 22.78 -30.70
C LEU A 151 5.11 21.55 -31.30
N MET A 152 4.30 20.85 -30.50
CA MET A 152 3.50 19.71 -30.97
C MET A 152 2.38 20.15 -31.92
N GLY A 153 1.70 21.25 -31.63
CA GLY A 153 0.64 21.81 -32.49
C GLY A 153 1.16 22.21 -33.86
N ASP A 154 2.27 22.94 -33.89
CA ASP A 154 2.94 23.38 -35.13
C ASP A 154 3.44 22.18 -35.94
N ALA A 155 3.97 21.15 -35.28
CA ALA A 155 4.37 19.90 -35.93
C ALA A 155 3.20 19.20 -36.65
N MET A 156 1.97 19.32 -36.12
CA MET A 156 0.79 18.68 -36.71
C MET A 156 0.07 19.56 -37.73
N ASP A 157 0.43 20.85 -37.87
CA ASP A 157 -0.21 21.77 -38.81
C ASP A 157 -0.18 21.28 -40.28
N PRO A 158 0.94 20.74 -40.80
CA PRO A 158 0.98 20.21 -42.17
C PRO A 158 0.01 19.05 -42.40
N LEU A 159 -0.35 18.28 -41.35
CA LEU A 159 -1.29 17.16 -41.46
C LEU A 159 -2.71 17.63 -41.76
N LYS A 160 -3.04 18.90 -41.50
CA LYS A 160 -4.31 19.51 -41.95
C LYS A 160 -4.47 19.45 -43.47
N SER A 161 -3.40 19.36 -44.24
CA SER A 161 -3.47 19.26 -45.71
C SER A 161 -3.58 17.84 -46.24
N VAL A 162 -3.46 16.82 -45.37
CA VAL A 162 -3.49 15.40 -45.76
C VAL A 162 -4.92 14.87 -45.72
N SER A 163 -5.51 14.61 -46.88
CA SER A 163 -6.89 14.14 -47.01
C SER A 163 -7.17 12.83 -46.26
N ALA A 164 -6.24 11.88 -46.23
CA ALA A 164 -6.38 10.64 -45.47
C ALA A 164 -6.50 10.90 -43.95
N PHE A 165 -5.75 11.88 -43.43
CA PHE A 165 -5.76 12.26 -42.03
C PHE A 165 -7.05 13.00 -41.66
N GLN A 166 -7.47 13.96 -42.48
CA GLN A 166 -8.76 14.65 -42.33
C GLN A 166 -9.94 13.68 -42.34
N ASN A 167 -9.99 12.76 -43.32
CA ASN A 167 -11.07 11.79 -43.44
C ASN A 167 -11.11 10.86 -42.24
N TYR A 168 -9.95 10.40 -41.74
CA TYR A 168 -9.90 9.56 -40.56
C TYR A 168 -10.42 10.28 -39.31
N LEU A 169 -9.91 11.49 -39.03
CA LEU A 169 -10.34 12.28 -37.86
C LEU A 169 -11.80 12.72 -37.96
N ALA A 170 -12.31 13.03 -39.16
CA ALA A 170 -13.71 13.36 -39.39
C ALA A 170 -14.62 12.16 -39.06
N THR A 171 -14.26 10.95 -39.51
CA THR A 171 -15.04 9.74 -39.19
C THR A 171 -14.89 9.26 -37.74
N LEU A 172 -13.92 9.79 -36.99
CA LEU A 172 -13.69 9.42 -35.60
C LEU A 172 -14.83 9.89 -34.69
N GLY A 173 -15.44 11.04 -35.01
CA GLY A 173 -16.62 11.56 -34.30
C GLY A 173 -17.85 10.65 -34.42
N ASP A 174 -17.94 9.86 -35.49
CA ASP A 174 -19.01 8.89 -35.73
C ASP A 174 -18.73 7.51 -35.11
N LYS A 175 -17.50 7.30 -34.60
CA LYS A 175 -17.04 6.02 -34.06
C LYS A 175 -16.54 6.16 -32.62
N PRO A 176 -17.42 6.53 -31.67
CA PRO A 176 -17.00 6.87 -30.30
C PRO A 176 -16.33 5.70 -29.57
N PHE A 177 -16.72 4.45 -29.82
CA PHE A 177 -16.03 3.27 -29.25
C PHE A 177 -14.57 3.14 -29.71
N GLN A 178 -14.27 3.51 -30.96
CA GLN A 178 -12.88 3.56 -31.43
C GLN A 178 -12.10 4.66 -30.73
N GLY A 179 -12.74 5.82 -30.49
CA GLY A 179 -12.15 6.89 -29.68
C GLY A 179 -11.76 6.42 -28.28
N VAL A 180 -12.66 5.74 -27.56
CA VAL A 180 -12.37 5.15 -26.24
C VAL A 180 -11.16 4.21 -26.32
N PHE A 181 -11.16 3.27 -27.27
CA PHE A 181 -10.05 2.34 -27.42
C PHE A 181 -8.71 3.04 -27.70
N ILE A 182 -8.70 4.03 -28.59
CA ILE A 182 -7.50 4.83 -28.90
C ILE A 182 -6.99 5.53 -27.65
N GLY A 183 -7.88 6.20 -26.90
CA GLY A 183 -7.52 6.87 -25.66
C GLY A 183 -6.93 5.92 -24.63
N THR A 184 -7.56 4.76 -24.44
CA THR A 184 -7.07 3.72 -23.53
C THR A 184 -5.70 3.22 -23.95
N ALA A 185 -5.52 2.83 -25.21
CA ALA A 185 -4.25 2.31 -25.73
C ALA A 185 -3.12 3.34 -25.62
N LEU A 186 -3.35 4.58 -26.08
CA LEU A 186 -2.34 5.64 -26.03
C LEU A 186 -1.95 5.98 -24.59
N THR A 187 -2.91 6.08 -23.67
CA THR A 187 -2.58 6.33 -22.27
C THR A 187 -1.87 5.15 -21.62
N MET A 188 -2.19 3.90 -21.97
CA MET A 188 -1.44 2.75 -21.44
C MET A 188 0.02 2.74 -21.90
N LEU A 189 0.28 3.12 -23.15
CA LEU A 189 1.61 3.19 -23.73
C LEU A 189 2.44 4.34 -23.14
N ILE A 190 1.85 5.53 -23.08
CA ILE A 190 2.52 6.75 -22.59
C ILE A 190 2.54 6.81 -21.05
N GLN A 191 1.63 6.09 -20.40
CA GLN A 191 1.43 6.05 -18.93
C GLN A 191 1.13 7.41 -18.28
N SER A 192 0.67 8.38 -19.08
CA SER A 192 0.30 9.73 -18.62
C SER A 192 -0.98 10.19 -19.30
N SER A 193 -2.08 10.30 -18.53
CA SER A 193 -3.33 10.90 -19.03
C SER A 193 -3.17 12.39 -19.30
N ALA A 194 -2.42 13.13 -18.46
CA ALA A 194 -2.16 14.55 -18.69
C ALA A 194 -1.52 14.81 -20.06
N ALA A 195 -0.64 13.92 -20.53
CA ALA A 195 -0.09 13.98 -21.88
C ALA A 195 -1.14 13.75 -22.97
N ILE A 196 -1.99 12.73 -22.82
CA ILE A 196 -3.08 12.49 -23.78
C ILE A 196 -4.07 13.65 -23.81
N ILE A 197 -4.44 14.21 -22.66
CA ILE A 197 -5.33 15.37 -22.58
C ILE A 197 -4.68 16.60 -23.21
N GLY A 198 -3.38 16.84 -22.99
CA GLY A 198 -2.64 17.92 -23.65
C GLY A 198 -2.62 17.78 -25.18
N ILE A 199 -2.40 16.57 -25.68
CA ILE A 199 -2.51 16.26 -27.12
C ILE A 199 -3.92 16.55 -27.64
N LEU A 200 -4.97 16.12 -26.93
CA LEU A 200 -6.36 16.40 -27.30
C LEU A 200 -6.67 17.90 -27.30
N GLN A 201 -6.15 18.66 -26.34
CA GLN A 201 -6.28 20.12 -26.29
C GLN A 201 -5.67 20.76 -27.54
N GLY A 202 -4.45 20.36 -27.93
CA GLY A 202 -3.80 20.86 -29.14
C GLY A 202 -4.53 20.46 -30.44
N LEU A 203 -4.99 19.21 -30.55
CA LEU A 203 -5.75 18.75 -31.72
C LEU A 203 -7.10 19.45 -31.86
N PHE A 204 -7.79 19.70 -30.74
CA PHE A 204 -9.07 20.39 -30.73
C PHE A 204 -8.91 21.88 -31.02
N SER A 205 -7.91 22.56 -30.43
CA SER A 205 -7.66 23.97 -30.69
C SER A 205 -7.14 24.24 -32.10
N GLY A 206 -6.36 23.31 -32.66
CA GLY A 206 -5.93 23.35 -34.05
C GLY A 206 -7.05 23.05 -35.05
N GLY A 207 -8.26 22.70 -34.61
CA GLY A 207 -9.40 22.36 -35.48
C GLY A 207 -9.25 21.03 -36.20
N LEU A 208 -8.30 20.18 -35.78
CA LEU A 208 -8.05 18.87 -36.37
C LEU A 208 -9.04 17.81 -35.88
N LEU A 209 -9.53 17.96 -34.65
CA LEU A 209 -10.45 17.04 -34.01
C LEU A 209 -11.68 17.81 -33.54
N THR A 210 -12.88 17.23 -33.68
CA THR A 210 -14.11 17.81 -33.12
C THR A 210 -14.27 17.42 -31.66
N LEU A 211 -15.09 18.15 -30.90
CA LEU A 211 -15.37 17.81 -29.50
C LEU A 211 -15.99 16.40 -29.37
N GLN A 212 -16.83 16.03 -30.34
CA GLN A 212 -17.47 14.72 -30.42
C GLN A 212 -16.47 13.58 -30.63
N GLY A 213 -15.35 13.82 -31.31
CA GLY A 213 -14.24 12.87 -31.42
C GLY A 213 -13.29 12.91 -30.21
N ALA A 214 -13.11 14.07 -29.60
CA ALA A 214 -12.18 14.27 -28.47
C ALA A 214 -12.69 13.67 -27.15
N ILE A 215 -13.99 13.82 -26.83
CA ILE A 215 -14.58 13.31 -25.58
C ILE A 215 -14.39 11.80 -25.43
N PRO A 216 -14.71 10.95 -26.43
CA PRO A 216 -14.49 9.50 -26.30
C PRO A 216 -13.03 9.12 -26.05
N ILE A 217 -12.06 9.80 -26.70
CA ILE A 217 -10.63 9.57 -26.42
C ILE A 217 -10.27 9.98 -24.99
N LEU A 218 -10.79 11.11 -24.51
CA LEU A 218 -10.64 11.54 -23.12
C LEU A 218 -11.20 10.50 -22.14
N LEU A 219 -12.39 9.96 -22.39
CA LEU A 219 -12.97 8.89 -21.55
C LEU A 219 -12.08 7.63 -21.55
N GLY A 220 -11.58 7.25 -22.73
CA GLY A 220 -10.63 6.16 -22.89
C GLY A 220 -9.33 6.37 -22.12
N SER A 221 -8.81 7.60 -22.08
CA SER A 221 -7.57 7.93 -21.38
C SER A 221 -7.66 7.72 -19.86
N ASN A 222 -8.85 7.90 -19.29
CA ASN A 222 -9.09 7.65 -17.87
C ASN A 222 -9.02 6.14 -17.56
N ILE A 223 -9.52 5.28 -18.46
CA ILE A 223 -9.34 3.82 -18.34
C ILE A 223 -7.86 3.46 -18.47
N GLY A 224 -7.16 4.01 -19.46
CA GLY A 224 -5.76 3.67 -19.71
C GLY A 224 -4.82 4.03 -18.56
N THR A 225 -5.17 5.05 -17.77
CA THR A 225 -4.41 5.48 -16.58
C THR A 225 -4.28 4.37 -15.53
N CYS A 226 -5.28 3.47 -15.47
CA CYS A 226 -5.30 2.38 -14.49
C CYS A 226 -4.16 1.37 -14.67
N ILE A 227 -3.49 1.31 -15.83
CA ILE A 227 -2.42 0.33 -16.08
C ILE A 227 -1.29 0.43 -15.05
N THR A 228 -0.98 1.63 -14.56
CA THR A 228 0.09 1.85 -13.59
C THR A 228 -0.21 1.18 -12.26
N ALA A 229 -1.45 1.27 -11.79
CA ALA A 229 -1.93 0.60 -10.59
C ALA A 229 -1.93 -0.92 -10.76
N VAL A 230 -2.36 -1.41 -11.94
CA VAL A 230 -2.34 -2.83 -12.27
C VAL A 230 -0.92 -3.37 -12.22
N LEU A 231 0.03 -2.71 -12.89
CA LEU A 231 1.45 -3.09 -12.89
C LEU A 231 2.04 -3.07 -11.47
N ALA A 232 1.74 -2.05 -10.67
CA ALA A 232 2.19 -1.97 -9.28
C ALA A 232 1.60 -3.05 -8.36
N ALA A 233 0.45 -3.61 -8.72
CA ALA A 233 -0.18 -4.70 -7.98
C ALA A 233 0.27 -6.10 -8.44
N ILE A 234 1.07 -6.21 -9.52
CA ILE A 234 1.64 -7.49 -9.93
C ILE A 234 2.69 -7.92 -8.89
N GLY A 235 2.54 -9.13 -8.36
CA GLY A 235 3.44 -9.67 -7.35
C GLY A 235 3.19 -9.18 -5.92
N SER A 236 2.21 -8.31 -5.68
CA SER A 236 1.81 -7.87 -4.33
C SER A 236 0.67 -8.72 -3.74
N ASN A 237 0.27 -8.38 -2.51
CA ASN A 237 -0.78 -9.10 -1.79
C ASN A 237 -2.20 -8.86 -2.36
N ILE A 238 -3.18 -9.60 -1.84
CA ILE A 238 -4.57 -9.56 -2.32
C ILE A 238 -5.18 -8.16 -2.18
N ALA A 239 -4.91 -7.47 -1.08
CA ALA A 239 -5.46 -6.14 -0.81
C ALA A 239 -5.00 -5.13 -1.87
N ALA A 240 -3.71 -5.12 -2.24
CA ALA A 240 -3.16 -4.29 -3.31
C ALA A 240 -3.81 -4.58 -4.68
N LYS A 241 -4.03 -5.87 -5.01
CA LYS A 241 -4.75 -6.27 -6.23
C LYS A 241 -6.20 -5.79 -6.25
N ARG A 242 -6.88 -5.80 -5.11
CA ARG A 242 -8.26 -5.28 -4.96
C ARG A 242 -8.32 -3.77 -5.19
N VAL A 243 -7.33 -3.00 -4.72
CA VAL A 243 -7.24 -1.55 -5.00
C VAL A 243 -7.07 -1.29 -6.50
N ALA A 244 -6.15 -1.99 -7.15
CA ALA A 244 -5.93 -1.85 -8.58
C ALA A 244 -7.20 -2.23 -9.39
N ALA A 245 -7.87 -3.32 -9.02
CA ALA A 245 -9.15 -3.71 -9.62
C ALA A 245 -10.26 -2.67 -9.38
N ALA A 246 -10.32 -2.07 -8.20
CA ALA A 246 -11.29 -1.03 -7.90
C ALA A 246 -11.04 0.24 -8.73
N HIS A 247 -9.76 0.59 -8.98
CA HIS A 247 -9.40 1.70 -9.85
C HIS A 247 -9.86 1.46 -11.30
N VAL A 248 -9.63 0.25 -11.84
CA VAL A 248 -10.09 -0.14 -13.17
C VAL A 248 -11.61 -0.09 -13.25
N LEU A 249 -12.30 -0.69 -12.27
CA LEU A 249 -13.75 -0.77 -12.24
C LEU A 249 -14.40 0.62 -12.14
N PHE A 250 -13.84 1.51 -11.32
CA PHE A 250 -14.30 2.89 -11.18
C PHE A 250 -14.27 3.66 -12.51
N ASN A 251 -13.15 3.61 -13.25
CA ASN A 251 -13.04 4.30 -14.53
C ASN A 251 -13.86 3.62 -15.63
N LEU A 252 -13.93 2.28 -15.62
CA LEU A 252 -14.73 1.54 -16.60
C LEU A 252 -16.22 1.85 -16.45
N ILE A 253 -16.77 1.81 -15.23
CA ILE A 253 -18.16 2.15 -14.95
C ILE A 253 -18.44 3.60 -15.35
N GLY A 254 -17.57 4.53 -14.95
CA GLY A 254 -17.70 5.94 -15.32
C GLY A 254 -17.73 6.16 -16.83
N THR A 255 -16.80 5.56 -17.56
CA THR A 255 -16.77 5.64 -19.02
C THR A 255 -18.01 5.02 -19.65
N ILE A 256 -18.50 3.88 -19.16
CA ILE A 256 -19.76 3.28 -19.66
C ILE A 256 -20.94 4.23 -19.47
N ILE A 257 -21.08 4.83 -18.29
CA ILE A 257 -22.16 5.80 -17.99
C ILE A 257 -22.07 6.98 -18.96
N PHE A 258 -20.88 7.58 -19.11
CA PHE A 258 -20.67 8.74 -19.98
C PHE A 258 -20.79 8.43 -21.47
N MET A 259 -20.50 7.18 -21.89
CA MET A 259 -20.76 6.73 -23.25
C MET A 259 -22.26 6.62 -23.55
N ILE A 260 -23.08 6.20 -22.58
CA ILE A 260 -24.54 6.17 -22.70
C ILE A 260 -25.10 7.60 -22.84
N ILE A 261 -24.56 8.55 -22.05
CA ILE A 261 -24.98 9.96 -22.07
C ILE A 261 -24.07 10.85 -22.95
N LEU A 262 -23.36 10.27 -23.93
CA LEU A 262 -22.33 10.99 -24.69
C LEU A 262 -22.88 12.21 -25.42
N VAL A 263 -24.03 12.07 -26.08
CA VAL A 263 -24.69 13.14 -26.83
C VAL A 263 -25.07 14.30 -25.90
N PRO A 264 -25.89 14.11 -24.84
CA PRO A 264 -26.24 15.20 -23.94
C PRO A 264 -25.03 15.78 -23.19
N PHE A 265 -24.02 14.97 -22.87
CA PHE A 265 -22.79 15.47 -22.26
C PHE A 265 -21.99 16.37 -23.21
N THR A 266 -21.85 15.97 -24.48
CA THR A 266 -21.19 16.79 -25.52
C THR A 266 -21.95 18.10 -25.72
N SER A 267 -23.28 18.07 -25.79
CA SER A 267 -24.11 19.27 -25.88
C SER A 267 -23.96 20.20 -24.68
N LEU A 268 -23.86 19.64 -23.46
CA LEU A 268 -23.60 20.42 -22.24
C LEU A 268 -22.24 21.13 -22.31
N MET A 269 -21.20 20.44 -22.78
CA MET A 269 -19.86 21.04 -22.92
C MET A 269 -19.83 22.15 -23.97
N LEU A 270 -20.51 21.98 -25.11
CA LEU A 270 -20.68 23.05 -26.11
C LEU A 270 -21.46 24.23 -25.56
N TRP A 271 -22.52 23.97 -24.78
CA TRP A 271 -23.28 25.00 -24.11
C TRP A 271 -22.40 25.79 -23.13
N LEU A 272 -21.62 25.11 -22.28
CA LEU A 272 -20.66 25.75 -21.37
C LEU A 272 -19.61 26.55 -22.12
N GLN A 273 -19.07 26.00 -23.21
CA GLN A 273 -18.12 26.69 -24.08
C GLN A 273 -18.69 28.02 -24.56
N SER A 274 -19.94 28.02 -25.05
CA SER A 274 -20.60 29.24 -25.51
C SER A 274 -20.94 30.24 -24.39
N LYS A 275 -21.35 29.75 -23.21
CA LYS A 275 -21.83 30.59 -22.10
C LYS A 275 -20.72 31.22 -21.30
N LEU A 276 -19.62 30.51 -21.13
CA LEU A 276 -18.45 30.97 -20.37
C LEU A 276 -17.33 31.49 -21.30
N SER A 277 -17.57 31.52 -22.62
CA SER A 277 -16.59 31.92 -23.64
C SER A 277 -15.27 31.15 -23.50
N LEU A 278 -15.36 29.83 -23.30
CA LEU A 278 -14.19 28.99 -23.07
C LEU A 278 -13.34 28.89 -24.34
N THR A 279 -12.02 28.91 -24.16
CA THR A 279 -11.09 28.51 -25.23
C THR A 279 -11.30 27.03 -25.58
N PRO A 280 -10.91 26.58 -26.79
CA PRO A 280 -10.99 25.16 -27.14
C PRO A 280 -10.28 24.27 -26.11
N GLU A 281 -9.08 24.63 -25.68
CA GLU A 281 -8.29 23.90 -24.70
C GLU A 281 -9.00 23.83 -23.34
N MET A 282 -9.60 24.95 -22.91
CA MET A 282 -10.37 25.00 -21.67
C MET A 282 -11.66 24.18 -21.77
N THR A 283 -12.26 24.04 -22.95
CA THR A 283 -13.44 23.18 -23.16
C THR A 283 -13.12 21.71 -22.91
N ILE A 284 -11.94 21.23 -23.35
CA ILE A 284 -11.45 19.89 -23.03
C ILE A 284 -11.15 19.77 -21.53
N ALA A 285 -10.58 20.80 -20.89
CA ALA A 285 -10.33 20.80 -19.45
C ALA A 285 -11.63 20.70 -18.63
N PHE A 286 -12.66 21.47 -19.00
CA PHE A 286 -13.99 21.38 -18.40
C PHE A 286 -14.63 20.01 -18.64
N SER A 287 -14.44 19.42 -19.83
CA SER A 287 -14.91 18.06 -20.12
C SER A 287 -14.23 17.04 -19.19
N HIS A 288 -12.92 17.15 -19.01
CA HIS A 288 -12.13 16.26 -18.14
C HIS A 288 -12.51 16.40 -16.66
N GLY A 289 -12.58 17.64 -16.17
CA GLY A 289 -13.00 17.96 -14.81
C GLY A 289 -14.43 17.48 -14.53
N SER A 290 -15.37 17.81 -15.42
CA SER A 290 -16.78 17.44 -15.26
C SER A 290 -16.96 15.92 -15.24
N PHE A 291 -16.25 15.20 -16.11
CA PHE A 291 -16.26 13.74 -16.11
C PHE A 291 -15.79 13.17 -14.76
N ASN A 292 -14.58 13.52 -14.30
CA ASN A 292 -14.02 12.93 -13.08
C ASN A 292 -14.78 13.35 -11.81
N ILE A 293 -15.18 14.61 -11.70
CA ILE A 293 -15.97 15.10 -10.56
C ILE A 293 -17.32 14.40 -10.51
N THR A 294 -18.05 14.35 -11.64
CA THR A 294 -19.38 13.72 -11.69
C THR A 294 -19.27 12.21 -11.47
N ASN A 295 -18.29 11.53 -12.09
CA ASN A 295 -18.07 10.10 -11.89
C ASN A 295 -17.81 9.77 -10.43
N THR A 296 -16.95 10.54 -9.75
CA THR A 296 -16.70 10.40 -8.32
C THR A 296 -17.98 10.64 -7.51
N ILE A 297 -18.71 11.73 -7.75
CA ILE A 297 -19.98 12.01 -7.03
C ILE A 297 -20.99 10.87 -7.19
N LEU A 298 -21.12 10.32 -8.41
CA LEU A 298 -22.03 9.20 -8.69
C LEU A 298 -21.60 7.91 -7.98
N LEU A 299 -20.30 7.63 -7.88
CA LEU A 299 -19.79 6.36 -7.36
C LEU A 299 -19.37 6.38 -5.88
N ILE A 300 -19.25 7.56 -5.25
CA ILE A 300 -19.04 7.72 -3.80
C ILE A 300 -20.01 6.88 -2.96
N PRO A 301 -21.35 6.93 -3.13
CA PRO A 301 -22.28 6.15 -2.31
C PRO A 301 -22.11 4.64 -2.51
N PHE A 302 -21.45 4.22 -3.59
CA PHE A 302 -21.21 2.84 -3.95
C PHE A 302 -19.78 2.36 -3.62
N ILE A 303 -18.98 3.11 -2.85
CA ILE A 303 -17.63 2.67 -2.45
C ILE A 303 -17.66 1.30 -1.77
N SER A 304 -18.62 1.07 -0.86
CA SER A 304 -18.79 -0.23 -0.19
C SER A 304 -19.19 -1.34 -1.17
N LEU A 305 -20.02 -1.02 -2.18
CA LEU A 305 -20.41 -1.96 -3.23
C LEU A 305 -19.23 -2.29 -4.15
N LEU A 306 -18.44 -1.29 -4.55
CA LEU A 306 -17.21 -1.50 -5.33
C LEU A 306 -16.23 -2.39 -4.57
N ALA A 307 -16.02 -2.12 -3.27
CA ALA A 307 -15.19 -2.96 -2.41
C ALA A 307 -15.70 -4.41 -2.39
N MET A 308 -17.00 -4.63 -2.23
CA MET A 308 -17.61 -5.95 -2.24
C MET A 308 -17.44 -6.67 -3.59
N ILE A 309 -17.62 -5.96 -4.71
CA ILE A 309 -17.44 -6.52 -6.05
C ILE A 309 -15.99 -6.96 -6.26
N VAL A 310 -14.99 -6.12 -5.93
CA VAL A 310 -13.58 -6.48 -6.14
C VAL A 310 -13.11 -7.59 -5.19
N THR A 311 -13.63 -7.63 -3.96
CA THR A 311 -13.38 -8.73 -3.03
C THR A 311 -13.94 -10.06 -3.55
N ARG A 312 -15.07 -10.02 -4.27
CA ARG A 312 -15.66 -11.20 -4.92
C ARG A 312 -14.94 -11.61 -6.20
N LEU A 313 -14.47 -10.65 -7.00
CA LEU A 313 -13.69 -10.91 -8.22
C LEU A 313 -12.29 -11.45 -7.91
N ILE A 314 -11.69 -11.00 -6.81
CA ILE A 314 -10.36 -11.41 -6.35
C ILE A 314 -10.53 -12.07 -4.96
N PRO A 315 -10.92 -13.35 -4.93
CA PRO A 315 -11.12 -14.07 -3.69
C PRO A 315 -9.78 -14.34 -2.99
N GLY A 316 -9.83 -14.41 -1.67
CA GLY A 316 -8.68 -14.62 -0.81
C GLY A 316 -8.85 -13.85 0.50
N GLU A 317 -8.24 -14.33 1.56
CA GLU A 317 -8.29 -13.62 2.84
C GLU A 317 -7.36 -12.42 2.77
N ASP A 318 -7.85 -11.25 3.21
CA ASP A 318 -6.96 -10.13 3.45
C ASP A 318 -6.03 -10.59 4.58
N GLU A 319 -4.76 -10.80 4.27
CA GLU A 319 -3.68 -10.97 5.25
C GLU A 319 -3.42 -9.61 5.96
N VAL A 320 -4.48 -8.97 6.42
CA VAL A 320 -4.45 -7.83 7.35
C VAL A 320 -5.34 -8.24 8.53
N VAL A 321 -4.91 -9.29 9.22
CA VAL A 321 -5.24 -9.43 10.64
C VAL A 321 -4.76 -8.13 11.27
N LYS A 322 -5.70 -7.31 11.75
CA LYS A 322 -5.38 -6.15 12.57
C LYS A 322 -4.73 -6.70 13.82
N TYR A 323 -3.42 -6.51 13.93
CA TYR A 323 -2.65 -6.83 15.11
C TYR A 323 -2.83 -5.72 16.13
N GLU A 324 -4.05 -5.63 16.65
CA GLU A 324 -4.48 -4.61 17.61
C GLU A 324 -5.05 -5.37 18.82
N ALA A 325 -4.93 -4.80 20.02
CA ALA A 325 -5.62 -5.36 21.16
C ALA A 325 -7.15 -5.33 20.94
N LEU A 326 -7.83 -6.38 21.40
CA LEU A 326 -9.27 -6.57 21.17
C LEU A 326 -10.11 -6.27 22.40
N TYR A 327 -9.55 -6.43 23.60
CA TYR A 327 -10.29 -6.46 24.86
C TYR A 327 -9.94 -5.29 25.80
N LEU A 328 -8.94 -4.47 25.46
CA LEU A 328 -8.41 -3.40 26.31
C LEU A 328 -9.21 -2.09 26.26
N ASP A 329 -10.44 -2.09 26.79
CA ASP A 329 -11.24 -0.87 26.91
C ASP A 329 -10.79 -0.01 28.09
N ARG A 330 -10.25 1.18 27.79
CA ARG A 330 -9.75 2.15 28.79
C ARG A 330 -10.86 2.74 29.68
N LEU A 331 -12.12 2.74 29.24
CA LEU A 331 -13.24 3.23 30.06
C LEU A 331 -13.49 2.33 31.28
N LEU A 332 -13.23 1.03 31.15
CA LEU A 332 -13.43 0.05 32.21
C LEU A 332 -12.43 0.21 33.36
N ILE A 333 -11.26 0.80 33.12
CA ILE A 333 -10.21 0.98 34.13
C ILE A 333 -10.76 1.74 35.33
N THR A 334 -11.42 2.89 35.09
CA THR A 334 -11.94 3.76 36.16
C THR A 334 -13.33 3.36 36.65
N GLN A 335 -14.12 2.66 35.82
CA GLN A 335 -15.51 2.33 36.14
C GLN A 335 -15.65 0.98 36.84
N ALA A 336 -14.82 0.01 36.48
CA ALA A 336 -14.85 -1.35 36.99
C ALA A 336 -13.47 -2.04 36.88
N PRO A 337 -12.50 -1.68 37.75
CA PRO A 337 -11.12 -2.21 37.70
C PRO A 337 -11.04 -3.75 37.65
N SER A 338 -11.90 -4.45 38.41
CA SER A 338 -11.94 -5.92 38.40
C SER A 338 -12.35 -6.51 37.04
N ILE A 339 -13.23 -5.83 36.29
CA ILE A 339 -13.65 -6.25 34.95
C ILE A 339 -12.54 -5.92 33.95
N ALA A 340 -11.88 -4.77 34.09
CA ALA A 340 -10.72 -4.40 33.29
C ALA A 340 -9.61 -5.45 33.42
N LEU A 341 -9.34 -5.94 34.64
CA LEU A 341 -8.39 -7.01 34.89
C LEU A 341 -8.78 -8.34 34.21
N GLY A 342 -10.07 -8.72 34.26
CA GLY A 342 -10.57 -9.89 33.53
C GLY A 342 -10.47 -9.78 32.00
N ASN A 343 -10.56 -8.56 31.46
CA ASN A 343 -10.30 -8.31 30.03
C ASN A 343 -8.81 -8.36 29.69
N ALA A 344 -7.94 -7.89 30.58
CA ALA A 344 -6.50 -8.02 30.42
C ALA A 344 -6.08 -9.50 30.35
N HIS A 345 -6.72 -10.37 31.13
CA HIS A 345 -6.51 -11.83 31.02
C HIS A 345 -6.93 -12.37 29.64
N LYS A 346 -8.04 -11.92 29.07
CA LYS A 346 -8.44 -12.32 27.70
C LYS A 346 -7.44 -11.83 26.64
N GLU A 347 -6.89 -10.64 26.84
CA GLU A 347 -5.85 -10.12 25.95
C GLU A 347 -4.55 -10.91 26.08
N LEU A 348 -4.18 -11.36 27.29
CA LEU A 348 -3.05 -12.26 27.50
C LEU A 348 -3.20 -13.57 26.70
N VAL A 349 -4.41 -14.15 26.67
CA VAL A 349 -4.71 -15.35 25.86
C VAL A 349 -4.61 -15.05 24.37
N HIS A 350 -5.03 -13.85 23.95
CA HIS A 350 -4.91 -13.40 22.56
C HIS A 350 -3.43 -13.23 22.16
N LEU A 351 -2.62 -12.61 23.00
CA LEU A 351 -1.16 -12.51 22.87
C LEU A 351 -0.52 -13.91 22.73
N ALA A 352 -0.90 -14.84 23.61
CA ALA A 352 -0.41 -16.21 23.59
C ALA A 352 -0.67 -16.92 22.26
N SER A 353 -1.83 -16.63 21.64
CA SER A 353 -2.19 -17.21 20.34
C SER A 353 -1.25 -16.76 19.21
N TYR A 354 -0.76 -15.51 19.23
CA TYR A 354 0.22 -15.06 18.24
C TYR A 354 1.62 -15.57 18.54
N ALA A 355 2.01 -15.64 19.81
CA ALA A 355 3.31 -16.19 20.21
C ALA A 355 3.47 -17.66 19.73
N ILE A 356 2.43 -18.50 19.91
CA ILE A 356 2.47 -19.88 19.41
C ILE A 356 2.43 -19.95 17.88
N GLN A 357 1.67 -19.08 17.21
CA GLN A 357 1.64 -19.02 15.74
C GLN A 357 2.97 -18.57 15.14
N ALA A 358 3.68 -17.66 15.80
CA ALA A 358 5.06 -17.29 15.43
C ALA A 358 5.98 -18.51 15.48
N PHE A 359 5.87 -19.31 16.55
CA PHE A 359 6.65 -20.53 16.71
C PHE A 359 6.33 -21.57 15.63
N GLU A 360 5.05 -21.84 15.36
CA GLU A 360 4.59 -22.75 14.30
C GLU A 360 5.04 -22.31 12.90
N ALA A 361 4.98 -20.99 12.62
CA ALA A 361 5.46 -20.43 11.37
C ALA A 361 6.98 -20.61 11.22
N SER A 362 7.75 -20.43 12.30
CA SER A 362 9.20 -20.65 12.28
C SER A 362 9.55 -22.10 11.94
N TYR A 363 8.81 -23.07 12.50
CA TYR A 363 8.99 -24.48 12.16
C TYR A 363 8.59 -24.80 10.71
N SER A 364 7.47 -24.24 10.25
CA SER A 364 7.04 -24.40 8.86
C SER A 364 8.07 -23.83 7.88
N TYR A 365 8.74 -22.73 8.26
CA TYR A 365 9.78 -22.12 7.45
C TYR A 365 11.01 -23.02 7.29
N ILE A 366 11.50 -23.65 8.38
CA ILE A 366 12.64 -24.59 8.29
C ILE A 366 12.30 -25.86 7.49
N MET A 367 11.06 -26.35 7.57
CA MET A 367 10.68 -27.59 6.87
C MET A 367 10.46 -27.37 5.36
N THR A 368 9.90 -26.22 4.98
CA THR A 368 9.48 -25.95 3.58
C THR A 368 10.46 -25.08 2.80
N ALA A 369 11.27 -24.27 3.50
CA ALA A 369 12.07 -23.20 2.92
C ALA A 369 11.26 -22.17 2.09
N ASP A 370 9.93 -22.09 2.29
CA ASP A 370 9.09 -21.09 1.64
C ASP A 370 9.14 -19.77 2.41
N GLY A 371 9.66 -18.72 1.76
CA GLY A 371 9.80 -17.38 2.33
C GLY A 371 8.49 -16.78 2.87
N LYS A 372 7.32 -17.27 2.44
CA LYS A 372 6.03 -16.88 3.02
C LYS A 372 5.94 -17.15 4.52
N PHE A 373 6.52 -18.25 5.00
CA PHE A 373 6.51 -18.55 6.43
C PHE A 373 7.48 -17.65 7.20
N GLY A 374 8.62 -17.28 6.61
CA GLY A 374 9.53 -16.28 7.19
C GLY A 374 8.87 -14.91 7.37
N GLU A 375 8.10 -14.46 6.38
CA GLU A 375 7.28 -13.24 6.52
C GLU A 375 6.20 -13.38 7.59
N LYS A 376 5.55 -14.55 7.71
CA LYS A 376 4.57 -14.81 8.77
C LYS A 376 5.18 -14.71 10.17
N VAL A 377 6.39 -15.23 10.38
CA VAL A 377 7.12 -15.10 11.67
C VAL A 377 7.27 -13.63 12.06
N LYS A 378 7.86 -12.81 11.18
CA LYS A 378 8.05 -11.35 11.38
C LYS A 378 6.74 -10.59 11.56
N ARG A 379 5.64 -11.18 11.12
CA ARG A 379 4.31 -10.56 11.18
C ARG A 379 3.60 -10.89 12.49
N TYR A 380 3.77 -12.12 12.99
CA TYR A 380 3.25 -12.52 14.30
C TYR A 380 4.06 -11.93 15.45
N GLU A 381 5.38 -11.84 15.34
CA GLU A 381 6.20 -11.16 16.37
C GLU A 381 5.79 -9.68 16.53
N ARG A 382 5.64 -8.92 15.44
CA ARG A 382 5.12 -7.54 15.54
C ARG A 382 3.76 -7.44 16.22
N ALA A 383 2.93 -8.47 16.08
CA ALA A 383 1.66 -8.54 16.78
C ALA A 383 1.85 -8.77 18.28
N VAL A 384 2.76 -9.67 18.64
CA VAL A 384 3.16 -9.94 20.02
C VAL A 384 3.67 -8.65 20.67
N ASP A 385 4.60 -7.94 20.04
CA ASP A 385 5.14 -6.68 20.55
C ASP A 385 4.07 -5.61 20.77
N THR A 386 3.22 -5.41 19.77
CA THR A 386 2.18 -4.38 19.83
C THR A 386 1.18 -4.68 20.94
N ILE A 387 0.74 -5.94 21.05
CA ILE A 387 -0.23 -6.35 22.08
C ILE A 387 0.42 -6.34 23.47
N ASP A 388 1.67 -6.74 23.62
CA ASP A 388 2.42 -6.67 24.89
C ASP A 388 2.59 -5.22 25.37
N GLU A 389 2.93 -4.29 24.48
CA GLU A 389 3.06 -2.86 24.83
C GLU A 389 1.71 -2.27 25.26
N GLU A 390 0.64 -2.57 24.53
CA GLU A 390 -0.71 -2.11 24.85
C GLU A 390 -1.22 -2.72 26.16
N LEU A 391 -1.02 -4.03 26.38
CA LEU A 391 -1.40 -4.75 27.59
C LEU A 391 -0.61 -4.25 28.80
N THR A 392 0.70 -4.09 28.69
CA THR A 392 1.55 -3.57 29.76
C THR A 392 1.12 -2.16 30.16
N THR A 393 0.88 -1.29 29.19
CA THR A 393 0.38 0.07 29.46
C THR A 393 -0.98 0.02 30.17
N TYR A 394 -1.87 -0.85 29.71
CA TYR A 394 -3.20 -1.03 30.31
C TYR A 394 -3.14 -1.52 31.75
N LEU A 395 -2.26 -2.48 32.06
CA LEU A 395 -2.06 -3.00 33.42
C LEU A 395 -1.44 -1.94 34.34
N VAL A 396 -0.49 -1.14 33.86
CA VAL A 396 0.06 -0.01 34.62
C VAL A 396 -1.03 1.00 34.95
N ASP A 397 -1.91 1.31 33.99
CA ASP A 397 -3.04 2.22 34.23
C ASP A 397 -4.02 1.64 35.27
N ILE A 398 -4.32 0.34 35.23
CA ILE A 398 -5.15 -0.34 36.25
C ILE A 398 -4.49 -0.30 37.64
N SER A 399 -3.17 -0.43 37.72
CA SER A 399 -2.44 -0.43 38.99
C SER A 399 -2.54 0.87 39.79
N ASN A 400 -2.95 1.97 39.13
CA ASN A 400 -3.19 3.26 39.78
C ASN A 400 -4.57 3.35 40.49
N GLU A 401 -5.45 2.38 40.27
CA GLU A 401 -6.78 2.30 40.88
C GLU A 401 -6.76 1.47 42.18
N ALA A 402 -7.82 1.57 42.98
CA ALA A 402 -7.93 0.83 44.24
C ALA A 402 -8.25 -0.66 44.02
N LEU A 403 -7.21 -1.49 43.89
CA LEU A 403 -7.31 -2.95 43.79
C LEU A 403 -7.18 -3.63 45.16
N SER A 404 -7.86 -4.76 45.33
CA SER A 404 -7.65 -5.67 46.46
C SER A 404 -6.28 -6.37 46.39
N PRO A 405 -5.78 -6.96 47.49
CA PRO A 405 -4.52 -7.71 47.47
C PRO A 405 -4.50 -8.86 46.45
N SER A 406 -5.61 -9.60 46.31
CA SER A 406 -5.73 -10.69 45.34
C SER A 406 -5.74 -10.19 43.89
N GLU A 407 -6.34 -9.03 43.63
CA GLU A 407 -6.32 -8.42 42.28
C GLU A 407 -4.93 -7.91 41.90
N ASN A 408 -4.16 -7.41 42.87
CA ASN A 408 -2.77 -7.03 42.63
C ASN A 408 -1.87 -8.24 42.31
N GLU A 409 -2.12 -9.39 42.94
CA GLU A 409 -1.40 -10.63 42.60
C GLU A 409 -1.72 -11.11 41.18
N VAL A 410 -2.99 -11.08 40.78
CA VAL A 410 -3.43 -11.40 39.42
C VAL A 410 -2.83 -10.43 38.40
N LEU A 411 -2.83 -9.12 38.67
CA LEU A 411 -2.21 -8.11 37.81
C LEU A 411 -0.72 -8.39 37.60
N ALA A 412 0.01 -8.69 38.68
CA ALA A 412 1.42 -9.04 38.60
C ALA A 412 1.65 -10.33 37.80
N GLY A 413 0.81 -11.34 37.97
CA GLY A 413 0.89 -12.58 37.19
C GLY A 413 0.62 -12.38 35.71
N ILE A 414 -0.35 -11.55 35.32
CA ILE A 414 -0.61 -11.21 33.90
C ILE A 414 0.60 -10.48 33.31
N LEU A 415 1.18 -9.52 34.04
CA LEU A 415 2.33 -8.74 33.58
C LEU A 415 3.56 -9.65 33.36
N ASP A 416 3.87 -10.51 34.32
CA ASP A 416 4.95 -11.48 34.20
C ASP A 416 4.71 -12.46 33.04
N SER A 417 3.47 -12.95 32.89
CA SER A 417 3.10 -13.88 31.82
C SER A 417 3.18 -13.24 30.44
N SER A 418 2.81 -11.97 30.31
CA SER A 418 2.92 -11.20 29.07
C SER A 418 4.37 -11.17 28.59
N ARG A 419 5.30 -10.91 29.52
CA ARG A 419 6.73 -10.91 29.25
C ARG A 419 7.26 -12.27 28.82
N ASP A 420 6.84 -13.37 29.45
CA ASP A 420 7.24 -14.70 29.02
C ASP A 420 6.69 -15.05 27.62
N LEU A 421 5.49 -14.57 27.27
CA LEU A 421 4.93 -14.71 25.91
C LEU A 421 5.68 -13.86 24.87
N GLU A 422 6.08 -12.63 25.20
CA GLU A 422 6.98 -11.80 24.37
C GLU A 422 8.27 -12.55 24.06
N ARG A 423 8.91 -13.15 25.07
CA ARG A 423 10.13 -13.93 24.88
C ARG A 423 9.95 -15.16 23.99
N ILE A 424 8.78 -15.79 24.02
CA ILE A 424 8.46 -16.88 23.07
C ILE A 424 8.36 -16.33 21.63
N GLY A 425 7.77 -15.14 21.46
CA GLY A 425 7.78 -14.38 20.21
C GLY A 425 9.21 -14.09 19.71
N ASP A 426 10.05 -13.47 20.55
CA ASP A 426 11.45 -13.15 20.26
C ASP A 426 12.25 -14.36 19.79
N HIS A 427 12.10 -15.50 20.48
CA HIS A 427 12.80 -16.72 20.13
C HIS A 427 12.29 -17.32 18.81
N SER A 428 11.01 -17.13 18.50
CA SER A 428 10.44 -17.52 17.21
C SER A 428 10.96 -16.64 16.07
N GLU A 429 11.12 -15.33 16.30
CA GLU A 429 11.73 -14.41 15.33
C GLU A 429 13.22 -14.73 15.10
N SER A 430 13.96 -14.94 16.19
CA SER A 430 15.37 -15.35 16.14
C SER A 430 15.55 -16.64 15.35
N LEU A 431 14.66 -17.62 15.52
CA LEU A 431 14.61 -18.83 14.70
C LEU A 431 14.37 -18.48 13.22
N GLY A 432 13.43 -17.61 12.92
CA GLY A 432 13.17 -17.14 11.55
C GLY A 432 14.41 -16.55 10.88
N ILE A 433 15.14 -15.67 11.58
CA ILE A 433 16.40 -15.05 11.10
C ILE A 433 17.48 -16.13 10.87
N LEU A 434 17.63 -17.06 11.82
CA LEU A 434 18.57 -18.17 11.71
C LEU A 434 18.28 -19.04 10.48
N ILE A 435 17.01 -19.35 10.24
CA ILE A 435 16.54 -20.14 9.09
C ILE A 435 16.79 -19.41 7.77
N GLU A 436 16.55 -18.10 7.71
CA GLU A 436 16.87 -17.28 6.54
C GLU A 436 18.38 -17.35 6.21
N GLY A 437 19.23 -17.34 7.24
CA GLY A 437 20.67 -17.57 7.13
C GLY A 437 21.04 -18.97 6.63
N ILE A 438 20.32 -20.01 7.07
CA ILE A 438 20.51 -21.40 6.66
C ILE A 438 20.17 -21.59 5.17
N ILE A 439 19.03 -21.02 4.73
CA ILE A 439 18.55 -21.11 3.35
C ILE A 439 19.48 -20.35 2.40
N SER A 440 19.82 -19.10 2.72
CA SER A 440 20.69 -18.28 1.86
C SER A 440 22.08 -18.88 1.66
N LYS A 441 22.62 -19.56 2.67
CA LYS A 441 23.92 -20.24 2.62
C LYS A 441 23.84 -21.70 2.16
N GLN A 442 22.65 -22.19 1.79
CA GLN A 442 22.38 -23.56 1.34
C GLN A 442 22.90 -24.64 2.30
N ILE A 443 22.73 -24.41 3.61
CA ILE A 443 23.20 -25.34 4.64
C ILE A 443 22.24 -26.53 4.74
N GLY A 444 22.72 -27.73 4.45
CA GLY A 444 21.94 -28.96 4.51
C GLY A 444 22.06 -29.69 5.86
N PHE A 445 20.92 -30.08 6.45
CA PHE A 445 20.86 -31.02 7.56
C PHE A 445 20.69 -32.47 7.08
N SER A 446 21.35 -33.42 7.77
CA SER A 446 21.15 -34.85 7.55
C SER A 446 19.73 -35.30 7.93
N ILE A 447 19.29 -36.44 7.41
CA ILE A 447 17.95 -36.98 7.68
C ILE A 447 17.73 -37.17 9.19
N SER A 448 18.70 -37.77 9.89
CA SER A 448 18.63 -37.96 11.33
C SER A 448 18.57 -36.64 12.10
N ALA A 449 19.29 -35.61 11.66
CA ALA A 449 19.22 -34.29 12.28
C ALA A 449 17.84 -33.65 12.08
N ARG A 450 17.24 -33.73 10.88
CA ARG A 450 15.88 -33.21 10.63
C ARG A 450 14.83 -33.92 11.49
N GLN A 451 14.96 -35.23 11.67
CA GLN A 451 14.06 -36.01 12.51
C GLN A 451 14.19 -35.60 13.98
N GLU A 452 15.41 -35.43 14.49
CA GLU A 452 15.64 -34.96 15.86
C GLU A 452 15.11 -33.55 16.11
N LEU A 453 15.29 -32.62 15.15
CA LEU A 453 14.71 -31.28 15.22
C LEU A 453 13.18 -31.34 15.23
N THR A 454 12.57 -32.21 14.44
CA THR A 454 11.12 -32.39 14.40
C THR A 454 10.58 -32.93 15.72
N GLU A 455 11.24 -33.93 16.30
CA GLU A 455 10.86 -34.46 17.60
C GLU A 455 11.00 -33.42 18.72
N MET A 456 12.08 -32.63 18.69
CA MET A 456 12.30 -31.57 19.67
C MET A 456 11.23 -30.48 19.52
N TYR A 457 10.94 -30.05 18.29
CA TYR A 457 9.86 -29.11 18.00
C TYR A 457 8.52 -29.61 18.53
N GLN A 458 8.14 -30.87 18.29
CA GLN A 458 6.87 -31.43 18.76
C GLN A 458 6.75 -31.40 20.28
N LEU A 459 7.82 -31.74 21.00
CA LEU A 459 7.84 -31.70 22.45
C LEU A 459 7.72 -30.26 22.97
N THR A 460 8.49 -29.33 22.41
CA THR A 460 8.41 -27.90 22.74
C THR A 460 7.02 -27.34 22.46
N HIS A 461 6.47 -27.60 21.27
CA HIS A 461 5.17 -27.12 20.83
C HIS A 461 4.04 -27.64 21.72
N CYS A 462 4.03 -28.94 22.04
CA CYS A 462 3.05 -29.52 22.95
C CYS A 462 3.16 -28.92 24.36
N LEU A 463 4.37 -28.76 24.89
CA LEU A 463 4.58 -28.18 26.21
C LEU A 463 4.12 -26.71 26.27
N THR A 464 4.45 -25.91 25.25
CA THR A 464 4.02 -24.50 25.17
C THR A 464 2.51 -24.38 25.02
N LEU A 465 1.86 -25.21 24.19
CA LEU A 465 0.40 -25.22 24.07
C LEU A 465 -0.28 -25.62 25.37
N ASP A 466 0.23 -26.64 26.07
CA ASP A 466 -0.31 -27.06 27.35
C ASP A 466 -0.10 -25.97 28.43
N ALA A 467 1.00 -25.22 28.39
CA ALA A 467 1.21 -24.07 29.29
C ALA A 467 0.20 -22.95 29.04
N ILE A 468 -0.08 -22.64 27.77
CA ILE A 468 -1.11 -21.66 27.41
C ILE A 468 -2.49 -22.13 27.88
N ARG A 469 -2.81 -23.42 27.72
CA ARG A 469 -4.08 -24.00 28.24
C ARG A 469 -4.17 -23.93 29.75
N ALA A 470 -3.07 -24.25 30.45
CA ALA A 470 -3.02 -24.17 31.91
C ALA A 470 -3.32 -22.76 32.41
N ILE A 471 -2.86 -21.72 31.69
CA ILE A 471 -3.23 -20.32 31.98
C ILE A 471 -4.71 -20.06 31.71
N VAL A 472 -5.21 -20.46 30.54
CA VAL A 472 -6.60 -20.19 30.11
C VAL A 472 -7.61 -20.79 31.09
N ASP A 473 -7.36 -22.01 31.54
CA ASP A 473 -8.29 -22.80 32.35
C ASP A 473 -7.93 -22.82 33.85
N SER A 474 -6.85 -22.12 34.25
CA SER A 474 -6.27 -22.16 35.60
C SER A 474 -6.02 -23.60 36.10
N ASP A 475 -5.58 -24.50 35.20
CA ASP A 475 -5.44 -25.94 35.46
C ASP A 475 -4.11 -26.26 36.15
N THR A 476 -4.17 -26.45 37.47
CA THR A 476 -3.00 -26.78 38.32
C THR A 476 -2.44 -28.17 38.06
N ASP A 477 -3.27 -29.15 37.67
CA ASP A 477 -2.82 -30.52 37.40
C ASP A 477 -2.02 -30.58 36.09
N LEU A 478 -2.49 -29.84 35.08
CA LEU A 478 -1.76 -29.66 33.83
C LEU A 478 -0.44 -28.90 34.05
N ALA A 479 -0.47 -27.84 34.86
CA ALA A 479 0.73 -27.08 35.24
C ALA A 479 1.79 -27.98 35.92
N GLN A 480 1.39 -28.86 36.84
CA GLN A 480 2.32 -29.81 37.49
C GLN A 480 2.90 -30.83 36.49
N THR A 481 2.11 -31.23 35.50
CA THR A 481 2.55 -32.13 34.43
C THR A 481 3.61 -31.46 33.55
N ILE A 482 3.46 -30.16 33.25
CA ILE A 482 4.42 -29.36 32.46
C ILE A 482 5.80 -29.34 33.12
N VAL A 483 5.86 -29.12 34.45
CA VAL A 483 7.12 -29.15 35.22
C VAL A 483 7.87 -30.48 35.04
N THR A 484 7.13 -31.59 34.96
CA THR A 484 7.72 -32.92 34.78
C THR A 484 8.22 -33.11 33.34
N ARG A 485 7.41 -32.72 32.35
CA ARG A 485 7.78 -32.84 30.93
C ARG A 485 8.94 -31.93 30.54
N HIS A 486 9.07 -30.74 31.14
CA HIS A 486 10.19 -29.83 30.92
C HIS A 486 11.54 -30.52 31.23
N LYS A 487 11.62 -31.27 32.34
CA LYS A 487 12.82 -32.05 32.70
C LYS A 487 13.18 -33.10 31.65
N GLU A 488 12.19 -33.78 31.08
CA GLU A 488 12.42 -34.76 30.01
C GLU A 488 12.99 -34.11 28.74
N ILE A 489 12.53 -32.89 28.43
CA ILE A 489 13.03 -32.08 27.31
C ILE A 489 14.47 -31.65 27.56
N GLU A 490 14.83 -31.19 28.76
CA GLU A 490 16.23 -30.88 29.11
C GLU A 490 17.16 -32.10 28.95
N GLU A 491 16.72 -33.27 29.41
CA GLU A 491 17.49 -34.49 29.25
C GLU A 491 17.65 -34.88 27.77
N LYS A 492 16.60 -34.69 26.97
CA LYS A 492 16.66 -34.91 25.52
C LYS A 492 17.63 -33.95 24.85
N GLU A 493 17.60 -32.67 25.19
CA GLU A 493 18.55 -31.67 24.68
C GLU A 493 20.01 -32.07 24.96
N ARG A 494 20.32 -32.46 26.21
CA ARG A 494 21.67 -32.89 26.59
C ARG A 494 22.12 -34.12 25.78
N ARG A 495 21.21 -35.06 25.50
CA ARG A 495 21.47 -36.24 24.65
C ARG A 495 21.70 -35.84 23.19
N LEU A 496 20.89 -34.93 22.65
CA LEU A 496 21.01 -34.44 21.27
C LEU A 496 22.33 -33.71 21.06
N ARG A 497 22.75 -32.83 21.98
CA ARG A 497 24.07 -32.18 21.92
C ARG A 497 25.22 -33.19 21.88
N LYS A 498 25.19 -34.22 22.73
CA LYS A 498 26.22 -35.28 22.74
C LYS A 498 26.24 -36.10 21.44
N THR A 499 25.07 -36.45 20.93
CA THR A 499 24.92 -37.22 19.68
C THR A 499 25.42 -36.40 18.50
N HIS A 500 25.14 -35.09 18.51
CA HIS A 500 25.59 -34.17 17.48
C HIS A 500 27.12 -34.03 17.45
N ILE A 501 27.79 -33.89 18.60
CA ILE A 501 29.26 -33.84 18.68
C ILE A 501 29.90 -35.09 18.05
N LYS A 502 29.28 -36.27 18.24
CA LYS A 502 29.75 -37.51 17.59
C LYS A 502 29.64 -37.44 16.06
N ARG A 503 28.54 -36.92 15.52
CA ARG A 503 28.35 -36.76 14.06
C ARG A 503 29.39 -35.82 13.45
N LEU A 504 29.68 -34.72 14.15
CA LEU A 504 30.72 -33.78 13.73
C LEU A 504 32.10 -34.45 13.68
N ASN A 505 32.44 -35.23 14.71
CA ASN A 505 33.72 -35.95 14.78
C ASN A 505 33.83 -37.08 13.73
N CYS A 506 32.72 -37.67 13.31
CA CYS A 506 32.66 -38.73 12.29
C CYS A 506 32.56 -38.20 10.84
N GLY A 507 32.48 -36.88 10.65
CA GLY A 507 32.36 -36.27 9.31
C GLY A 507 30.99 -36.42 8.65
N GLU A 508 29.96 -36.80 9.41
CA GLU A 508 28.58 -36.98 8.91
C GLU A 508 27.82 -35.65 8.73
N CYS A 509 28.34 -34.54 9.28
CA CYS A 509 27.80 -33.20 9.11
C CYS A 509 28.90 -32.14 8.92
N THR A 510 28.56 -31.03 8.28
CA THR A 510 29.47 -29.87 8.20
C THR A 510 29.47 -29.12 9.53
N ALA A 511 30.59 -28.47 9.88
CA ALA A 511 30.68 -27.65 11.09
C ALA A 511 29.60 -26.56 11.14
N GLN A 512 29.27 -26.00 9.98
CA GLN A 512 28.25 -24.96 9.86
C GLN A 512 26.84 -25.51 10.11
N ALA A 513 26.49 -26.67 9.55
CA ALA A 513 25.23 -27.35 9.88
C ALA A 513 25.16 -27.69 11.37
N GLY A 514 26.30 -28.01 11.99
CA GLY A 514 26.34 -28.36 13.40
C GLY A 514 26.07 -27.21 14.35
N ILE A 515 26.67 -26.05 14.09
CA ILE A 515 26.40 -24.82 14.87
C ILE A 515 24.92 -24.46 14.79
N ASN A 516 24.37 -24.39 13.58
CA ASN A 516 22.96 -24.05 13.37
C ASN A 516 21.99 -25.05 14.03
N PHE A 517 22.32 -26.35 14.06
CA PHE A 517 21.51 -27.36 14.74
C PHE A 517 21.42 -27.09 16.25
N ILE A 518 22.55 -26.75 16.87
CA ILE A 518 22.60 -26.44 18.30
C ILE A 518 21.85 -25.14 18.60
N ASP A 519 21.99 -24.13 17.74
CA ASP A 519 21.31 -22.84 17.91
C ASP A 519 19.78 -23.00 17.84
N ILE A 520 19.27 -23.80 16.89
CA ILE A 520 17.83 -24.12 16.80
C ILE A 520 17.34 -24.79 18.08
N ILE A 521 18.04 -25.84 18.54
CA ILE A 521 17.66 -26.54 19.78
C ILE A 521 17.70 -25.59 20.98
N SER A 522 18.68 -24.70 21.04
CA SER A 522 18.79 -23.71 22.11
C SER A 522 17.56 -22.80 22.15
N HIS A 523 17.04 -22.35 21.01
CA HIS A 523 15.80 -21.57 20.97
C HIS A 523 14.59 -22.41 21.41
N TYR A 524 14.49 -23.67 20.98
CA TYR A 524 13.42 -24.56 21.42
C TYR A 524 13.41 -24.77 22.95
N THR A 525 14.58 -24.93 23.57
CA THR A 525 14.65 -25.05 25.04
C THR A 525 14.34 -23.75 25.75
N ARG A 526 14.76 -22.59 25.22
CA ARG A 526 14.40 -21.31 25.82
C ARG A 526 12.90 -21.06 25.79
N ILE A 527 12.24 -21.42 24.69
CA ILE A 527 10.78 -21.39 24.60
C ILE A 527 10.14 -22.28 25.67
N THR A 528 10.69 -23.46 25.95
CA THR A 528 10.19 -24.30 27.05
C THR A 528 10.46 -23.73 28.44
N ASP A 529 11.55 -22.99 28.63
CA ASP A 529 11.83 -22.31 29.90
C ASP A 529 10.77 -21.22 30.18
N HIS A 530 10.43 -20.42 29.17
CA HIS A 530 9.36 -19.43 29.30
C HIS A 530 7.98 -20.08 29.50
N ALA A 531 7.70 -21.18 28.79
CA ALA A 531 6.47 -21.95 29.01
C ALA A 531 6.39 -22.59 30.42
N LEU A 532 7.54 -22.94 31.02
CA LEU A 532 7.59 -23.40 32.41
C LEU A 532 7.23 -22.25 33.38
N ASN A 533 7.76 -21.05 33.19
CA ASN A 533 7.42 -19.89 34.01
C ASN A 533 5.90 -19.63 34.00
N LEU A 534 5.27 -19.72 32.83
CA LEU A 534 3.82 -19.63 32.67
C LEU A 534 3.07 -20.66 33.54
N ALA A 535 3.51 -21.91 33.55
CA ALA A 535 2.92 -22.96 34.39
C ALA A 535 3.17 -22.73 35.89
N GLU A 536 4.35 -22.23 36.28
CA GLU A 536 4.67 -21.89 37.68
C GLU A 536 3.77 -20.77 38.22
N LYS A 537 3.34 -19.83 37.38
CA LYS A 537 2.35 -18.79 37.76
C LYS A 537 0.98 -19.35 38.09
N VAL A 538 0.55 -20.39 37.38
CA VAL A 538 -0.72 -21.09 37.67
C VAL A 538 -0.61 -21.82 39.01
N LEU A 539 0.52 -22.47 39.29
CA LEU A 539 0.77 -23.18 40.56
C LEU A 539 0.87 -22.26 41.77
N SER A 540 1.32 -21.01 41.58
CA SER A 540 1.40 -20.01 42.65
C SER A 540 0.09 -19.24 42.87
N HIS A 541 -0.99 -19.59 42.16
CA HIS A 541 -2.28 -18.88 42.17
C HIS A 541 -2.18 -17.39 41.84
N GLN A 542 -1.26 -17.03 40.93
CA GLN A 542 -1.02 -15.65 40.50
C GLN A 542 -1.80 -15.26 39.23
N LEU A 543 -2.68 -16.12 38.71
CA LEU A 543 -3.43 -15.92 37.46
C LEU A 543 -4.91 -16.28 37.60
#